data_AF-A0A835EH02-F1
#
_entry.id   AF-A0A835EH02-F1
#
_cell.length_a   1.000
_cell.length_b   1.000
_cell.length_c   1.000
_cell.angle_alpha   90.00
_cell.angle_beta   90.00
_cell.angle_gamma   90.00
#
_symmetry.space_group_name_H-M   'P 1'
#
loop_
_entity.id
_entity.type
_entity.pdbx_description
1 polymer ?
#
loop_
_entity_poly.entity_id
_entity_poly.type
_entity_poly.pdbx_seq_one_letter_code
_entity_poly.pdbx_strand_id
1 'polypeptide(L)'
;MASDRLSDDMVSEILVRLPAADAVCSRAVCRAWRRIAGSAAFLGAHARRQPLELILRDDGGWLHTATLAALGDTWRWKRRHLPRLQGCQLVGACGGLLLLEMYPYGHDHVVFNPATRQCVSLPRTPSLLVRICGLYIHGPSGEHRLLYLADDDRSSVQPGRRTASHRVLSLGDTGEARWIGPPVAAIEMWTQMPEAYLQHRGKLHWLHHPEVHDTDAILAFDTVSETIRRIPRPPPVRSQSRSDDLLYEPPCFLVEAHGNLAVMAVVEGCMYLCVMEDYNSDSSWRRHLQVSMSSPLRSACWAVNASDVGKDVILLEDGCAELVVLYDLAERKVLKQVELKRSDTRLAYFVLRDSLERHGFFDVPLSPTSFQG
;
A
#
# COMPACT_ATOMS: atom_id res chain seq x y z
N MET A 1 42.12 8.98 -33.39
CA MET A 1 40.64 8.97 -33.34
C MET A 1 40.24 8.90 -31.87
N ALA A 2 39.74 10.00 -31.31
CA ALA A 2 39.19 9.99 -29.95
C ALA A 2 37.92 9.12 -29.96
N SER A 3 37.88 8.10 -29.12
CA SER A 3 36.69 7.30 -28.91
C SER A 3 35.66 8.21 -28.24
N ASP A 4 34.55 8.52 -28.92
CA ASP A 4 33.35 9.12 -28.34
C ASP A 4 32.77 8.17 -27.29
N ARG A 5 33.38 8.14 -26.11
CA ARG A 5 32.87 7.40 -24.97
C ARG A 5 31.88 8.31 -24.26
N LEU A 6 30.62 7.88 -24.22
CA LEU A 6 29.60 8.44 -23.33
C LEU A 6 30.18 8.55 -21.91
N SER A 7 29.97 9.69 -21.26
CA SER A 7 30.39 9.86 -19.86
C SER A 7 29.59 8.92 -18.94
N ASP A 8 30.12 8.64 -17.76
CA ASP A 8 29.42 7.84 -16.75
C ASP A 8 28.04 8.41 -16.41
N ASP A 9 27.90 9.74 -16.39
CA ASP A 9 26.63 10.42 -16.11
C ASP A 9 25.61 10.19 -17.23
N MET A 10 26.04 10.26 -18.50
CA MET A 10 25.17 9.96 -19.63
C MET A 10 24.74 8.49 -19.63
N VAL A 11 25.67 7.57 -19.32
CA VAL A 11 25.36 6.15 -19.17
C VAL A 11 24.35 5.95 -18.04
N SER A 12 24.55 6.59 -16.88
CA SER A 12 23.61 6.53 -15.76
C SER A 12 22.22 7.01 -16.17
N GLU A 13 22.11 8.15 -16.84
CA GLU A 13 20.84 8.72 -17.33
C GLU A 13 20.11 7.86 -18.36
N ILE A 14 20.83 7.03 -19.11
CA ILE A 14 20.24 6.03 -20.00
C ILE A 14 19.75 4.83 -19.17
N LEU A 15 20.63 4.26 -18.33
CA LEU A 15 20.37 3.01 -17.61
C LEU A 15 19.24 3.14 -16.58
N VAL A 16 19.08 4.31 -15.94
CA VAL A 16 17.99 4.59 -14.97
C VAL A 16 16.59 4.55 -15.59
N ARG A 17 16.47 4.65 -16.93
CA ARG A 17 15.18 4.59 -17.65
C ARG A 17 14.81 3.17 -18.06
N LEU A 18 15.73 2.21 -17.91
CA LEU A 18 15.47 0.83 -18.24
C LEU A 18 14.57 0.17 -17.19
N PRO A 19 13.74 -0.80 -17.59
CA PRO A 19 13.08 -1.70 -16.65
C PRO A 19 14.09 -2.36 -15.70
N ALA A 20 13.65 -2.72 -14.50
CA ALA A 20 14.51 -3.32 -13.47
C ALA A 20 15.33 -4.52 -13.98
N ALA A 21 14.72 -5.43 -14.74
CA ALA A 21 15.41 -6.59 -15.30
C ALA A 21 16.58 -6.20 -16.23
N ASP A 22 16.36 -5.23 -17.12
CA ASP A 22 17.36 -4.78 -18.08
C ASP A 22 18.47 -3.97 -17.40
N ALA A 23 18.12 -3.17 -16.39
CA ALA A 23 19.09 -2.48 -15.55
C ALA A 23 20.01 -3.48 -14.81
N VAL A 24 19.49 -4.61 -14.34
CA VAL A 24 20.31 -5.68 -13.76
C VAL A 24 21.21 -6.31 -14.81
N CYS A 25 20.68 -6.64 -16.00
CA CYS A 25 21.44 -7.20 -17.11
C CYS A 25 22.58 -6.27 -17.58
N SER A 26 22.40 -4.95 -17.50
CA SER A 26 23.41 -3.96 -17.86
C SER A 26 24.73 -4.12 -17.08
N ARG A 27 24.68 -4.70 -15.86
CA ARG A 27 25.85 -5.00 -15.01
C ARG A 27 26.75 -6.08 -15.58
N ALA A 28 26.28 -6.84 -16.57
CA ALA A 28 27.05 -7.86 -17.27
C ALA A 28 27.85 -7.29 -18.46
N VAL A 29 27.51 -6.09 -18.96
CA VAL A 29 28.11 -5.51 -20.18
C VAL A 29 29.59 -5.17 -20.00
N CYS A 30 29.94 -4.39 -18.97
CA CYS A 30 31.33 -4.07 -18.65
C CYS A 30 31.50 -3.66 -17.17
N ARG A 31 32.76 -3.52 -16.72
CA ARG A 31 33.08 -3.13 -15.33
C ARG A 31 32.55 -1.73 -14.98
N ALA A 32 32.60 -0.77 -15.92
CA ALA A 32 32.11 0.58 -15.69
C ALA A 32 30.59 0.59 -15.46
N TRP A 33 29.83 -0.10 -16.32
CA TRP A 33 28.38 -0.22 -16.19
C TRP A 33 27.99 -0.97 -14.91
N ARG A 34 28.70 -2.05 -14.56
CA ARG A 34 28.52 -2.75 -13.29
C ARG A 34 28.70 -1.83 -12.08
N ARG A 35 29.70 -0.95 -12.12
CA ARG A 35 29.95 0.04 -11.04
C ARG A 35 28.83 1.08 -10.98
N ILE A 36 28.43 1.65 -12.12
CA ILE A 36 27.36 2.66 -12.20
C ILE A 36 26.04 2.05 -11.69
N ALA A 37 25.59 0.97 -12.33
CA ALA A 37 24.32 0.30 -12.02
C ALA A 37 24.31 -0.42 -10.66
N GLY A 38 25.47 -0.53 -10.00
CA GLY A 38 25.61 -1.07 -8.65
C GLY A 38 25.68 -0.02 -7.55
N SER A 39 25.76 1.27 -7.89
CA SER A 39 25.91 2.37 -6.92
C SER A 39 24.57 2.73 -6.25
N ALA A 40 24.60 3.12 -4.97
CA ALA A 40 23.39 3.52 -4.25
C ALA A 40 22.67 4.70 -4.91
N ALA A 41 23.42 5.68 -5.44
CA ALA A 41 22.88 6.81 -6.18
C ALA A 41 22.07 6.36 -7.41
N PHE A 42 22.61 5.42 -8.19
CA PHE A 42 21.91 4.84 -9.33
C PHE A 42 20.64 4.09 -8.90
N LEU A 43 20.74 3.21 -7.89
CA LEU A 43 19.61 2.38 -7.46
C LEU A 43 18.43 3.23 -6.97
N GLY A 44 18.69 4.26 -6.17
CA GLY A 44 17.63 5.18 -5.73
C GLY A 44 17.10 6.06 -6.86
N ALA A 45 17.93 6.48 -7.81
CA ALA A 45 17.48 7.22 -8.99
C ALA A 45 16.64 6.35 -9.93
N HIS A 46 17.01 5.08 -10.09
CA HIS A 46 16.28 4.08 -10.88
C HIS A 46 14.92 3.78 -10.24
N ALA A 47 14.86 3.52 -8.92
CA ALA A 47 13.62 3.26 -8.19
C ALA A 47 12.60 4.41 -8.29
N ARG A 48 13.07 5.67 -8.18
CA ARG A 48 12.20 6.86 -8.35
C ARG A 48 11.66 7.03 -9.77
N ARG A 49 12.35 6.49 -10.78
CA ARG A 49 11.94 6.53 -12.19
C ARG A 49 11.16 5.29 -12.62
N GLN A 50 11.11 4.24 -11.79
CA GLN A 50 10.30 3.08 -12.12
C GLN A 50 8.82 3.46 -12.10
N PRO A 51 8.06 3.03 -13.12
CA PRO A 51 6.66 3.37 -13.20
C PRO A 51 5.89 2.67 -12.08
N LEU A 52 4.82 3.31 -11.62
CA LEU A 52 3.88 2.70 -10.70
C LEU A 52 3.16 1.53 -11.40
N GLU A 53 3.17 0.37 -10.75
CA GLU A 53 2.50 -0.84 -11.19
C GLU A 53 1.34 -1.16 -10.25
N LEU A 54 0.19 -1.48 -10.83
CA LEU A 54 -0.91 -2.11 -10.13
C LEU A 54 -0.59 -3.60 -9.96
N ILE A 55 -0.76 -4.08 -8.75
CA ILE A 55 -0.51 -5.45 -8.35
C ILE A 55 -1.84 -6.08 -7.97
N LEU A 56 -2.11 -7.22 -8.59
CA LEU A 56 -3.22 -8.11 -8.28
C LEU A 56 -2.71 -9.46 -7.84
N ARG A 57 -3.45 -10.09 -6.94
CA ARG A 57 -3.29 -11.50 -6.64
C ARG A 57 -4.53 -12.26 -7.05
N ASP A 58 -4.33 -13.37 -7.75
CA ASP A 58 -5.41 -14.31 -8.06
C ASP A 58 -5.54 -15.41 -6.98
N ASP A 59 -6.70 -16.08 -6.96
CA ASP A 59 -7.03 -17.23 -6.11
C ASP A 59 -6.05 -18.41 -6.29
N GLY A 60 -5.40 -18.50 -7.45
CA GLY A 60 -4.33 -19.46 -7.73
C GLY A 60 -3.00 -19.11 -7.05
N GLY A 61 -2.92 -17.96 -6.38
CA GLY A 61 -1.73 -17.45 -5.71
C GLY A 61 -0.74 -16.76 -6.65
N TRP A 62 -1.12 -16.46 -7.89
CA TRP A 62 -0.27 -15.71 -8.81
C TRP A 62 -0.39 -14.21 -8.60
N LEU A 63 0.72 -13.52 -8.83
CA LEU A 63 0.76 -12.06 -8.87
C LEU A 63 0.73 -11.58 -10.32
N HIS A 64 -0.24 -10.73 -10.63
CA HIS A 64 -0.33 -10.03 -11.91
C HIS A 64 0.03 -8.57 -11.71
N THR A 65 0.87 -8.04 -12.59
CA THR A 65 1.30 -6.64 -12.54
C THR A 65 0.95 -5.93 -13.83
N ALA A 66 0.43 -4.71 -13.74
CA ALA A 66 0.16 -3.85 -14.89
C ALA A 66 0.71 -2.46 -14.63
N THR A 67 1.48 -1.93 -15.58
CA THR A 67 2.06 -0.58 -15.48
C THR A 67 0.97 0.48 -15.71
N LEU A 68 0.79 1.39 -14.74
CA LEU A 68 -0.32 2.35 -14.72
C LEU A 68 -0.26 3.37 -15.88
N ALA A 69 0.95 3.82 -16.24
CA ALA A 69 1.16 4.72 -17.37
C ALA A 69 1.00 4.06 -18.75
N ALA A 70 1.11 2.72 -18.81
CA ALA A 70 1.00 1.95 -20.06
C ALA A 70 -0.38 1.29 -20.21
N LEU A 71 -1.35 1.67 -19.38
CA LEU A 71 -2.73 1.19 -19.51
C LEU A 71 -3.30 1.77 -20.82
N GLY A 72 -3.18 1.06 -21.95
CA GLY A 72 -3.99 1.27 -23.17
C GLY A 72 -5.35 0.59 -23.05
N ASP A 73 -6.24 0.69 -24.05
CA ASP A 73 -7.67 0.26 -23.95
C ASP A 73 -7.93 -1.14 -23.38
N THR A 74 -6.92 -2.01 -23.37
CA THR A 74 -6.93 -3.31 -22.67
C THR A 74 -5.81 -3.39 -21.64
N TRP A 75 -6.10 -3.91 -20.45
CA TRP A 75 -5.07 -4.19 -19.44
C TRP A 75 -4.19 -5.35 -19.91
N ARG A 76 -2.89 -5.07 -20.11
CA ARG A 76 -1.88 -6.09 -20.39
C ARG A 76 -1.23 -6.53 -19.10
N TRP A 77 -1.81 -7.52 -18.46
CA TRP A 77 -1.25 -8.16 -17.28
C TRP A 77 0.04 -8.90 -17.62
N LYS A 78 1.09 -8.59 -16.87
CA LYS A 78 2.30 -9.40 -16.83
C LYS A 78 2.21 -10.29 -15.61
N ARG A 79 2.34 -11.61 -15.82
CA ARG A 79 2.45 -12.56 -14.71
C ARG A 79 3.85 -12.44 -14.12
N ARG A 80 3.95 -12.15 -12.82
CA ARG A 80 5.20 -12.29 -12.07
C ARG A 80 5.18 -13.61 -11.32
N HIS A 81 6.15 -14.47 -11.62
CA HIS A 81 6.31 -15.71 -10.89
C HIS A 81 6.88 -15.43 -9.50
N LEU A 82 6.08 -15.64 -8.46
CA LEU A 82 6.57 -15.71 -7.08
C LEU A 82 7.10 -17.13 -6.82
N PRO A 83 8.36 -17.32 -6.41
CA PRO A 83 8.81 -18.62 -5.98
C PRO A 83 8.04 -19.02 -4.71
N ARG A 84 7.32 -20.16 -4.74
CA ARG A 84 6.92 -20.94 -3.54
C ARG A 84 6.08 -20.21 -2.48
N LEU A 85 5.16 -19.33 -2.87
CA LEU A 85 4.27 -18.61 -1.96
C LEU A 85 2.79 -18.97 -2.21
N GLN A 86 2.51 -20.26 -2.45
CA GLN A 86 1.14 -20.77 -2.47
C GLN A 86 0.54 -20.59 -1.07
N GLY A 87 -0.64 -19.99 -0.98
CA GLY A 87 -1.33 -19.75 0.29
C GLY A 87 -0.98 -18.46 1.05
N CYS A 88 -0.21 -17.52 0.49
CA CYS A 88 0.15 -16.27 1.19
C CYS A 88 -0.73 -15.08 0.78
N GLN A 89 -1.41 -14.39 1.68
CA GLN A 89 -2.14 -13.16 1.35
C GLN A 89 -1.21 -11.96 1.24
N LEU A 90 -1.49 -11.06 0.29
CA LEU A 90 -0.78 -9.79 0.17
C LEU A 90 -1.44 -8.77 1.11
N VAL A 91 -0.67 -8.25 2.07
CA VAL A 91 -1.18 -7.38 3.14
C VAL A 91 -0.53 -5.99 3.15
N GLY A 92 0.53 -5.77 2.38
CA GLY A 92 1.19 -4.47 2.32
C GLY A 92 2.18 -4.32 1.17
N ALA A 93 2.49 -3.07 0.85
CA ALA A 93 3.47 -2.70 -0.17
C ALA A 93 4.17 -1.38 0.25
N CYS A 94 5.50 -1.33 0.19
CA CYS A 94 6.27 -0.12 0.49
C CYS A 94 7.68 -0.18 -0.12
N GLY A 95 8.15 0.91 -0.74
CA GLY A 95 9.56 1.03 -1.15
C GLY A 95 10.04 -0.01 -2.18
N GLY A 96 9.15 -0.60 -2.96
CA GLY A 96 9.48 -1.71 -3.85
C GLY A 96 9.48 -3.08 -3.20
N LEU A 97 9.01 -3.17 -1.95
CA LEU A 97 8.83 -4.41 -1.21
C LEU A 97 7.34 -4.72 -1.02
N LEU A 98 7.02 -6.01 -1.04
CA LEU A 98 5.72 -6.58 -0.69
C LEU A 98 5.79 -7.24 0.68
N LEU A 99 4.71 -7.13 1.43
CA LEU A 99 4.51 -7.85 2.68
C LEU A 99 3.41 -8.89 2.49
N LEU A 100 3.77 -10.14 2.77
CA LEU A 100 2.91 -11.30 2.61
C LEU A 100 2.64 -11.93 3.97
N GLU A 101 1.41 -12.37 4.18
CA GLU A 101 0.97 -13.12 5.37
C GLU A 101 0.68 -14.57 4.96
N MET A 102 1.27 -15.54 5.66
CA MET A 102 1.07 -16.97 5.36
C MET A 102 -0.21 -17.51 5.99
N TYR A 103 -1.06 -18.15 5.18
CA TYR A 103 -2.24 -18.89 5.65
C TYR A 103 -1.85 -20.26 6.25
N PRO A 104 -2.57 -20.83 7.24
CA PRO A 104 -3.80 -20.35 7.89
C PRO A 104 -3.64 -19.44 9.10
N TYR A 105 -2.43 -19.29 9.63
CA TYR A 105 -2.29 -18.86 11.03
C TYR A 105 -1.86 -17.40 11.23
N GLY A 106 -1.60 -16.62 10.18
CA GLY A 106 -1.38 -15.17 10.30
C GLY A 106 -0.22 -14.74 11.22
N HIS A 107 0.64 -15.68 11.62
CA HIS A 107 1.81 -15.44 12.48
C HIS A 107 3.08 -15.27 11.65
N ASP A 108 3.11 -15.91 10.49
CA ASP A 108 4.26 -15.91 9.60
C ASP A 108 4.08 -14.86 8.51
N HIS A 109 5.01 -13.92 8.49
CA HIS A 109 5.04 -12.85 7.52
C HIS A 109 6.31 -12.94 6.70
N VAL A 110 6.25 -12.58 5.42
CA VAL A 110 7.39 -12.57 4.51
C VAL A 110 7.46 -11.23 3.83
N VAL A 111 8.65 -10.63 3.83
CA VAL A 111 8.97 -9.47 3.01
C VAL A 111 9.61 -9.96 1.72
N PHE A 112 9.11 -9.50 0.60
CA PHE A 112 9.53 -9.94 -0.73
C PHE A 112 9.81 -8.74 -1.64
N ASN A 113 10.97 -8.75 -2.30
CA ASN A 113 11.28 -7.80 -3.37
C ASN A 113 11.01 -8.47 -4.73
N PRO A 114 9.97 -8.05 -5.50
CA PRO A 114 9.66 -8.64 -6.80
C PRO A 114 10.70 -8.36 -7.89
N ALA A 115 11.46 -7.28 -7.80
CA ALA A 115 12.48 -6.91 -8.78
C ALA A 115 13.76 -7.73 -8.61
N THR A 116 14.20 -7.94 -7.35
CA THR A 116 15.42 -8.71 -7.04
C THR A 116 15.15 -10.18 -6.75
N ARG A 117 13.88 -10.55 -6.53
CA ARG A 117 13.40 -11.87 -6.09
C ARG A 117 13.95 -12.32 -4.73
N GLN A 118 14.46 -11.41 -3.92
CA GLN A 118 14.87 -11.70 -2.55
C GLN A 118 13.64 -11.77 -1.65
N CYS A 119 13.65 -12.72 -0.71
CA CYS A 119 12.63 -12.85 0.32
C CYS A 119 13.27 -13.04 1.69
N VAL A 120 12.57 -12.61 2.73
CA VAL A 120 12.96 -12.85 4.12
C VAL A 120 11.70 -13.04 4.97
N SER A 121 11.68 -14.06 5.81
CA SER A 121 10.62 -14.25 6.80
C SER A 121 10.78 -13.23 7.92
N LEU A 122 9.70 -12.75 8.54
CA LEU A 122 9.82 -11.90 9.72
C LEU A 122 9.87 -12.77 10.99
N PRO A 123 10.54 -12.31 12.06
CA PRO A 123 10.51 -13.00 13.33
C PRO A 123 9.06 -13.18 13.81
N ARG A 124 8.73 -14.40 14.25
CA ARG A 124 7.41 -14.68 14.83
C ARG A 124 7.23 -13.85 16.09
N THR A 125 6.10 -13.16 16.18
CA THR A 125 5.72 -12.44 17.39
C THR A 125 5.16 -13.44 18.41
N PRO A 126 5.52 -13.36 19.70
CA PRO A 126 5.01 -14.26 20.74
C PRO A 126 3.54 -14.02 21.14
N SER A 127 2.82 -13.18 20.39
CA SER A 127 1.41 -12.83 20.61
C SER A 127 0.51 -13.84 19.89
N LEU A 128 -0.63 -14.17 20.51
CA LEU A 128 -1.60 -15.10 19.94
C LEU A 128 -2.35 -14.50 18.76
N LEU A 129 -2.45 -13.17 18.71
CA LEU A 129 -3.07 -12.44 17.60
C LEU A 129 -2.21 -11.25 17.22
N VAL A 130 -1.97 -11.12 15.92
CA VAL A 130 -1.28 -9.98 15.30
C VAL A 130 -2.11 -9.47 14.14
N ARG A 131 -2.22 -8.16 14.02
CA ARG A 131 -2.85 -7.46 12.89
C ARG A 131 -1.85 -6.50 12.31
N ILE A 132 -1.43 -6.76 11.07
CA ILE A 132 -0.56 -5.85 10.35
C ILE A 132 -1.30 -4.55 10.08
N CYS A 133 -0.71 -3.43 10.52
CA CYS A 133 -1.27 -2.10 10.28
C CYS A 133 -0.61 -1.47 9.05
N GLY A 134 0.70 -1.66 8.87
CA GLY A 134 1.39 -1.18 7.66
C GLY A 134 2.91 -1.37 7.65
N LEU A 135 3.47 -1.34 6.44
CA LEU A 135 4.91 -1.32 6.17
C LEU A 135 5.31 0.09 5.74
N TYR A 136 6.35 0.66 6.36
CA TYR A 136 6.79 2.03 6.08
C TYR A 136 8.30 2.19 6.14
N ILE A 137 8.79 3.29 5.57
CA ILE A 137 10.18 3.73 5.69
C ILE A 137 10.23 4.80 6.78
N HIS A 138 11.00 4.57 7.83
CA HIS A 138 11.23 5.56 8.89
C HIS A 138 12.13 6.68 8.36
N GLY A 139 11.60 7.90 8.29
CA GLY A 139 12.25 9.01 7.60
C GLY A 139 13.70 9.29 8.03
N PRO A 140 14.00 9.44 9.34
CA PRO A 140 15.35 9.73 9.82
C PRO A 140 16.38 8.63 9.58
N SER A 141 15.99 7.35 9.71
CA SER A 141 16.94 6.23 9.58
C SER A 141 16.97 5.61 8.18
N GLY A 142 15.93 5.82 7.36
CA GLY A 142 15.76 5.14 6.08
C GLY A 142 15.42 3.65 6.21
N GLU A 143 15.18 3.15 7.43
CA GLU A 143 14.91 1.74 7.67
C GLU A 143 13.46 1.40 7.33
N HIS A 144 13.26 0.20 6.78
CA HIS A 144 11.93 -0.36 6.65
C HIS A 144 11.49 -0.88 8.02
N ARG A 145 10.28 -0.48 8.43
CA ARG A 145 9.68 -0.85 9.70
C ARG A 145 8.25 -1.33 9.49
N LEU A 146 7.84 -2.27 10.33
CA LEU A 146 6.50 -2.84 10.35
C LEU A 146 5.76 -2.34 11.58
N LEU A 147 4.61 -1.70 11.37
CA LEU A 147 3.63 -1.40 12.41
C LEU A 147 2.59 -2.51 12.45
N TYR A 148 2.35 -3.06 13.63
CA TYR A 148 1.27 -4.02 13.85
C TYR A 148 0.64 -3.85 15.23
N LEU A 149 -0.60 -4.30 15.35
CA LEU A 149 -1.35 -4.39 16.59
C LEU A 149 -1.29 -5.82 17.09
N ALA A 150 -0.86 -6.04 18.33
CA ALA A 150 -0.73 -7.37 18.91
C ALA A 150 -1.44 -7.47 20.25
N ASP A 151 -2.02 -8.64 20.54
CA ASP A 151 -2.62 -8.87 21.85
C ASP A 151 -1.56 -8.93 22.96
N ASP A 152 -1.96 -8.42 24.11
CA ASP A 152 -1.12 -8.39 25.32
C ASP A 152 -1.41 -9.60 26.23
N ASP A 153 -2.64 -10.12 26.20
CA ASP A 153 -3.04 -11.30 26.97
C ASP A 153 -2.72 -12.60 26.22
N ARG A 154 -1.70 -13.31 26.70
CA ARG A 154 -1.25 -14.60 26.16
C ARG A 154 -2.01 -15.80 26.73
N SER A 155 -2.91 -15.60 27.70
CA SER A 155 -3.39 -16.67 28.57
C SER A 155 -4.75 -17.25 28.17
N SER A 156 -5.52 -16.58 27.31
CA SER A 156 -6.87 -17.01 26.95
C SER A 156 -7.09 -17.11 25.42
N VAL A 157 -7.59 -18.26 24.97
CA VAL A 157 -8.01 -18.49 23.57
C VAL A 157 -9.46 -18.03 23.34
N GLN A 158 -10.10 -17.45 24.35
CA GLN A 158 -11.52 -17.10 24.25
C GLN A 158 -11.72 -15.98 23.21
N PRO A 159 -12.69 -16.14 22.28
CA PRO A 159 -13.13 -15.06 21.40
C PRO A 159 -13.68 -13.91 22.24
N GLY A 160 -13.26 -12.68 21.96
CA GLY A 160 -13.74 -11.52 22.69
C GLY A 160 -12.88 -10.28 22.48
N ARG A 161 -13.35 -9.17 23.07
CA ARG A 161 -12.67 -7.89 23.13
C ARG A 161 -11.43 -7.99 24.02
N ARG A 162 -10.25 -7.68 23.47
CA ARG A 162 -8.93 -7.84 24.14
C ARG A 162 -8.22 -6.52 24.31
N THR A 163 -7.26 -6.48 25.23
CA THR A 163 -6.25 -5.44 25.27
C THR A 163 -5.17 -5.75 24.24
N ALA A 164 -4.87 -4.78 23.39
CA ALA A 164 -3.87 -4.92 22.34
C ALA A 164 -3.01 -3.66 22.26
N SER A 165 -1.75 -3.84 21.91
CA SER A 165 -0.78 -2.76 21.84
C SER A 165 -0.15 -2.66 20.46
N HIS A 166 0.06 -1.42 20.01
CA HIS A 166 0.79 -1.15 18.79
C HIS A 166 2.27 -1.40 19.02
N ARG A 167 2.90 -2.09 18.07
CA ARG A 167 4.32 -2.40 18.10
C ARG A 167 4.97 -2.10 16.75
N VAL A 168 6.23 -1.67 16.81
CA VAL A 168 7.07 -1.38 15.65
C VAL A 168 8.24 -2.35 15.64
N LEU A 169 8.41 -3.04 14.52
CA LEU A 169 9.54 -3.91 14.25
C LEU A 169 10.42 -3.31 13.14
N SER A 170 11.69 -3.07 13.43
CA SER A 170 12.68 -2.71 12.41
C SER A 170 13.13 -3.94 11.65
N LEU A 171 13.03 -3.94 10.32
CA LEU A 171 13.40 -5.13 9.52
C LEU A 171 14.90 -5.39 9.50
N GLY A 172 15.72 -4.35 9.68
CA GLY A 172 17.19 -4.42 9.72
C GLY A 172 17.78 -4.80 11.07
N ASP A 173 16.97 -4.91 12.11
CA ASP A 173 17.41 -5.18 13.48
C ASP A 173 16.85 -6.54 13.93
N THR A 174 17.65 -7.30 14.67
CA THR A 174 17.22 -8.56 15.29
C THR A 174 16.59 -8.34 16.68
N GLY A 175 16.50 -7.09 17.12
CA GLY A 175 15.84 -6.69 18.36
C GLY A 175 14.34 -6.98 18.41
N GLU A 176 13.80 -6.93 19.62
CA GLU A 176 12.36 -7.08 19.85
C GLU A 176 11.58 -5.85 19.34
N ALA A 177 10.31 -6.08 18.97
CA ALA A 177 9.44 -5.00 18.55
C ALA A 177 9.17 -4.03 19.70
N ARG A 178 9.24 -2.73 19.40
CA ARG A 178 9.05 -1.65 20.37
C ARG A 178 7.58 -1.31 20.53
N TRP A 179 7.15 -1.10 21.77
CA TRP A 179 5.80 -0.66 22.11
C TRP A 179 5.57 0.80 21.76
N ILE A 180 4.41 1.10 21.18
CA ILE A 180 3.99 2.44 20.80
C ILE A 180 2.73 2.84 21.54
N GLY A 181 2.81 3.96 22.27
CA GLY A 181 1.67 4.53 22.95
C GLY A 181 1.09 3.62 24.05
N PRO A 182 -0.08 3.99 24.60
CA PRO A 182 -0.77 3.16 25.57
C PRO A 182 -1.45 1.94 24.91
N PRO A 183 -1.64 0.83 25.64
CA PRO A 183 -2.48 -0.27 25.19
C PRO A 183 -3.91 0.21 24.90
N VAL A 184 -4.52 -0.40 23.89
CA VAL A 184 -5.91 -0.16 23.51
C VAL A 184 -6.77 -1.27 24.09
N ALA A 185 -7.75 -0.89 24.90
CA ALA A 185 -8.68 -1.84 25.48
C ALA A 185 -9.78 -2.22 24.47
N ALA A 186 -10.34 -3.41 24.70
CA ALA A 186 -11.57 -3.86 24.11
C ALA A 186 -11.59 -3.98 22.56
N ILE A 187 -10.47 -4.38 21.97
CA ILE A 187 -10.31 -4.61 20.53
C ILE A 187 -10.83 -5.99 20.12
N GLU A 188 -11.65 -6.06 19.08
CA GLU A 188 -12.11 -7.33 18.49
C GLU A 188 -11.13 -7.82 17.42
N MET A 189 -9.97 -8.31 17.85
CA MET A 189 -8.90 -8.66 16.92
C MET A 189 -9.31 -9.75 15.91
N TRP A 190 -10.23 -10.66 16.24
CA TRP A 190 -10.65 -11.74 15.34
C TRP A 190 -11.45 -11.28 14.12
N THR A 191 -12.25 -10.24 14.27
CA THR A 191 -13.20 -9.77 13.25
C THR A 191 -12.76 -8.47 12.60
N GLN A 192 -12.03 -7.63 13.33
CA GLN A 192 -11.60 -6.31 12.85
C GLN A 192 -10.17 -6.41 12.28
N MET A 193 -10.06 -6.24 10.96
CA MET A 193 -8.78 -6.10 10.26
C MET A 193 -8.55 -4.63 9.92
N PRO A 194 -7.32 -4.11 10.06
CA PRO A 194 -6.96 -2.85 9.42
C PRO A 194 -7.20 -2.96 7.91
N GLU A 195 -7.89 -1.98 7.34
CA GLU A 195 -7.99 -1.86 5.88
C GLU A 195 -6.76 -1.13 5.31
N ALA A 196 -6.77 -0.88 4.00
CA ALA A 196 -5.71 -0.15 3.33
C ALA A 196 -5.49 1.24 3.95
N TYR A 197 -4.23 1.58 4.19
CA TYR A 197 -3.85 2.91 4.68
C TYR A 197 -3.46 3.84 3.54
N LEU A 198 -3.67 5.13 3.77
CA LEU A 198 -3.11 6.19 2.94
C LEU A 198 -1.84 6.76 3.59
N GLN A 199 -0.73 6.74 2.86
CA GLN A 199 0.46 7.49 3.25
C GLN A 199 0.36 8.93 2.73
N HIS A 200 0.34 9.89 3.64
CA HIS A 200 0.29 11.31 3.32
C HIS A 200 1.24 12.09 4.25
N ARG A 201 2.16 12.88 3.68
CA ARG A 201 3.13 13.72 4.41
C ARG A 201 3.91 13.00 5.52
N GLY A 202 4.37 11.77 5.25
CA GLY A 202 5.11 10.97 6.23
C GLY A 202 4.25 10.41 7.36
N LYS A 203 2.94 10.30 7.15
CA LYS A 203 2.00 9.73 8.11
C LYS A 203 1.12 8.71 7.43
N LEU A 204 0.83 7.61 8.12
CA LEU A 204 -0.10 6.58 7.66
C LEU A 204 -1.48 6.88 8.24
N HIS A 205 -2.53 6.71 7.46
CA HIS A 205 -3.91 7.02 7.86
C HIS A 205 -4.83 5.85 7.57
N TRP A 206 -5.69 5.50 8.53
CA TRP A 206 -6.69 4.47 8.38
C TRP A 206 -8.08 5.02 8.69
N LEU A 207 -8.99 4.84 7.76
CA LEU A 207 -10.41 5.06 8.02
C LEU A 207 -10.97 3.90 8.86
N HIS A 208 -10.58 2.67 8.52
CA HIS A 208 -10.97 1.45 9.19
C HIS A 208 -9.74 0.80 9.85
N HIS A 209 -9.67 0.89 11.17
CA HIS A 209 -8.64 0.27 11.99
C HIS A 209 -9.26 -0.18 13.33
N PRO A 210 -8.87 -1.34 13.90
CA PRO A 210 -9.52 -1.88 15.11
C PRO A 210 -9.62 -0.88 16.29
N GLU A 211 -8.59 -0.05 16.51
CA GLU A 211 -8.58 1.01 17.54
C GLU A 211 -9.67 2.09 17.38
N VAL A 212 -10.14 2.34 16.15
CA VAL A 212 -11.11 3.39 15.83
C VAL A 212 -12.38 2.84 15.18
N HIS A 213 -12.57 1.52 15.18
CA HIS A 213 -13.67 0.84 14.48
C HIS A 213 -15.05 1.36 14.90
N ASP A 214 -15.28 1.47 16.22
CA ASP A 214 -16.55 1.93 16.79
C ASP A 214 -16.54 3.45 17.09
N THR A 215 -15.68 4.21 16.39
CA THR A 215 -15.49 5.65 16.63
C THR A 215 -15.63 6.46 15.36
N ASP A 216 -15.94 7.74 15.50
CA ASP A 216 -16.05 8.67 14.38
C ASP A 216 -14.70 9.34 14.07
N ALA A 217 -13.63 8.53 14.03
CA ALA A 217 -12.26 8.99 13.88
C ALA A 217 -11.51 8.25 12.75
N ILE A 218 -10.46 8.92 12.27
CA ILE A 218 -9.42 8.39 11.41
C ILE A 218 -8.19 8.22 12.29
N LEU A 219 -7.59 7.03 12.25
CA LEU A 219 -6.32 6.82 12.95
C LEU A 219 -5.18 7.35 12.08
N ALA A 220 -4.25 8.08 12.69
CA ALA A 220 -3.05 8.54 12.01
C ALA A 220 -1.80 8.18 12.81
N PHE A 221 -0.81 7.60 12.13
CA PHE A 221 0.49 7.24 12.69
C PHE A 221 1.59 8.06 12.01
N ASP A 222 2.36 8.80 12.80
CA ASP A 222 3.51 9.56 12.32
C ASP A 222 4.71 8.63 12.14
N THR A 223 5.24 8.50 10.92
CA THR A 223 6.34 7.56 10.65
C THR A 223 7.72 8.07 11.08
N VAL A 224 7.80 9.30 11.60
CA VAL A 224 9.04 9.92 12.09
C VAL A 224 9.06 9.90 13.61
N SER A 225 8.01 10.39 14.27
CA SER A 225 7.92 10.35 15.73
C SER A 225 7.40 9.01 16.26
N GLU A 226 6.83 8.17 15.40
CA GLU A 226 6.18 6.90 15.75
C GLU A 226 5.13 7.09 16.84
N THR A 227 4.27 8.10 16.63
CA THR A 227 3.18 8.46 17.53
C THR A 227 1.84 8.33 16.83
N ILE A 228 0.84 7.91 17.60
CA ILE A 228 -0.53 7.73 17.13
C ILE A 228 -1.36 8.95 17.53
N ARG A 229 -2.14 9.49 16.59
CA ARG A 229 -3.16 10.50 16.84
C ARG A 229 -4.49 10.07 16.21
N ARG A 230 -5.59 10.56 16.77
CA ARG A 230 -6.94 10.34 16.25
C ARG A 230 -7.43 11.66 15.67
N ILE A 231 -7.91 11.62 14.44
CA ILE A 231 -8.44 12.79 13.74
C ILE A 231 -9.94 12.58 13.58
N PRO A 232 -10.81 13.56 13.91
CA PRO A 232 -12.23 13.43 13.66
C PRO A 232 -12.52 13.15 12.18
N ARG A 233 -13.51 12.33 11.88
CA ARG A 233 -13.99 12.13 10.51
C ARG A 233 -14.69 13.40 10.00
N PRO A 234 -14.70 13.63 8.67
CA PRO A 234 -15.54 14.68 8.11
C PRO A 234 -17.03 14.37 8.35
N PRO A 235 -17.90 15.38 8.35
CA PRO A 235 -19.35 15.16 8.46
C PRO A 235 -19.84 14.17 7.39
N PRO A 236 -20.77 13.26 7.74
CA PRO A 236 -21.21 12.20 6.85
C PRO A 236 -21.80 12.75 5.56
N VAL A 237 -21.55 12.04 4.46
CA VAL A 237 -22.15 12.31 3.17
C VAL A 237 -23.60 11.83 3.22
N ARG A 238 -24.54 12.75 3.43
CA ARG A 238 -25.98 12.42 3.38
C ARG A 238 -26.40 12.26 1.92
N SER A 239 -26.87 11.07 1.54
CA SER A 239 -27.59 10.89 0.28
C SER A 239 -28.88 11.74 0.30
N GLN A 240 -29.23 12.33 -0.85
CA GLN A 240 -30.53 13.01 -1.01
C GLN A 240 -31.66 12.02 -1.32
N SER A 241 -31.38 10.74 -1.52
CA SER A 241 -32.41 9.73 -1.77
C SER A 241 -33.25 9.47 -0.50
N ARG A 242 -34.52 9.89 -0.56
CA ARG A 242 -35.57 9.75 0.48
C ARG A 242 -36.11 8.31 0.56
N SER A 243 -35.28 7.29 0.41
CA SER A 243 -35.70 5.91 0.65
C SER A 243 -35.34 5.55 2.08
N ASP A 244 -36.38 5.20 2.86
CA ASP A 244 -36.37 4.68 4.24
C ASP A 244 -35.55 3.39 4.45
N ASP A 245 -34.66 3.01 3.53
CA ASP A 245 -33.64 1.98 3.76
C ASP A 245 -32.50 2.58 4.60
N LEU A 246 -32.85 2.87 5.85
CA LEU A 246 -31.91 2.94 6.95
C LEU A 246 -31.14 1.62 6.94
N LEU A 247 -29.84 1.64 6.61
CA LEU A 247 -28.78 0.81 7.25
C LEU A 247 -27.43 0.78 6.49
N TYR A 248 -27.29 1.30 5.26
CA TYR A 248 -26.00 1.23 4.54
C TYR A 248 -25.38 2.62 4.31
N GLU A 249 -24.40 2.98 5.13
CA GLU A 249 -23.50 4.09 4.81
C GLU A 249 -22.65 3.72 3.59
N PRO A 250 -22.50 4.63 2.60
CA PRO A 250 -21.69 4.34 1.44
C PRO A 250 -20.22 4.14 1.85
N PRO A 251 -19.51 3.21 1.20
CA PRO A 251 -18.09 2.99 1.48
C PRO A 251 -17.32 4.28 1.22
N CYS A 252 -16.45 4.61 2.16
CA CYS A 252 -15.62 5.80 2.14
C CYS A 252 -14.16 5.39 2.02
N PHE A 253 -13.35 6.21 1.34
CA PHE A 253 -11.96 5.92 1.06
C PHE A 253 -11.09 7.12 1.40
N LEU A 254 -9.90 6.86 1.94
CA LEU A 254 -8.87 7.89 2.10
C LEU A 254 -8.12 8.06 0.79
N VAL A 255 -8.07 9.28 0.31
CA VAL A 255 -7.31 9.66 -0.88
C VAL A 255 -6.56 10.96 -0.62
N GLU A 256 -5.46 11.18 -1.35
CA GLU A 256 -4.87 12.49 -1.49
C GLU A 256 -5.58 13.24 -2.63
N ALA A 257 -6.06 14.44 -2.34
CA ALA A 257 -6.66 15.33 -3.33
C ALA A 257 -6.16 16.75 -3.12
N HIS A 258 -5.69 17.37 -4.20
CA HIS A 258 -5.12 18.71 -4.19
C HIS A 258 -3.96 18.85 -3.20
N GLY A 259 -3.16 17.79 -3.07
CA GLY A 259 -2.02 17.71 -2.14
C GLY A 259 -2.40 17.69 -0.66
N ASN A 260 -3.66 17.40 -0.33
CA ASN A 260 -4.20 17.33 1.02
C ASN A 260 -4.89 15.99 1.28
N LEU A 261 -4.98 15.62 2.55
CA LEU A 261 -5.75 14.46 3.00
C LEU A 261 -7.24 14.67 2.69
N ALA A 262 -7.89 13.69 2.09
CA ALA A 262 -9.30 13.74 1.76
C ALA A 262 -10.01 12.41 2.05
N VAL A 263 -11.29 12.50 2.36
CA VAL A 263 -12.21 11.36 2.39
C VAL A 263 -13.14 11.48 1.19
N MET A 264 -13.28 10.37 0.48
CA MET A 264 -14.07 10.28 -0.73
C MET A 264 -15.13 9.19 -0.59
N ALA A 265 -16.33 9.43 -1.12
CA ALA A 265 -17.35 8.41 -1.33
C ALA A 265 -17.91 8.53 -2.74
N VAL A 266 -18.35 7.41 -3.32
CA VAL A 266 -19.08 7.41 -4.59
C VAL A 266 -20.45 6.78 -4.38
N VAL A 267 -21.50 7.56 -4.63
CA VAL A 267 -22.89 7.16 -4.39
C VAL A 267 -23.75 7.57 -5.56
N GLU A 268 -24.47 6.62 -6.15
CA GLU A 268 -25.40 6.87 -7.27
C GLU A 268 -24.73 7.61 -8.44
N GLY A 269 -23.46 7.29 -8.72
CA GLY A 269 -22.65 7.95 -9.76
C GLY A 269 -22.20 9.36 -9.42
N CYS A 270 -22.39 9.83 -8.18
CA CYS A 270 -21.83 11.08 -7.69
C CYS A 270 -20.63 10.80 -6.78
N MET A 271 -19.47 11.38 -7.12
CA MET A 271 -18.32 11.43 -6.24
C MET A 271 -18.45 12.60 -5.27
N TYR A 272 -18.31 12.32 -3.98
CA TYR A 272 -18.26 13.30 -2.90
C TYR A 272 -16.86 13.32 -2.31
N LEU A 273 -16.27 14.51 -2.17
CA LEU A 273 -14.92 14.69 -1.66
C LEU A 273 -14.90 15.75 -0.55
N CYS A 274 -14.44 15.33 0.63
CA CYS A 274 -14.18 16.19 1.78
C CYS A 274 -12.67 16.27 2.01
N VAL A 275 -12.10 17.48 1.90
CA VAL A 275 -10.66 17.71 2.01
C VAL A 275 -10.36 18.38 3.35
N MET A 276 -9.28 17.95 3.99
CA MET A 276 -8.72 18.58 5.18
C MET A 276 -7.80 19.73 4.75
N GLU A 277 -8.26 20.97 4.93
CA GLU A 277 -7.48 22.15 4.49
C GLU A 277 -6.27 22.43 5.36
N ASP A 278 -6.42 22.25 6.68
CA ASP A 278 -5.35 22.40 7.65
C ASP A 278 -5.18 21.11 8.43
N TYR A 279 -4.14 20.36 8.08
CA TYR A 279 -3.81 19.09 8.70
C TYR A 279 -3.55 19.17 10.22
N ASN A 280 -3.21 20.36 10.73
CA ASN A 280 -2.96 20.60 12.14
C ASN A 280 -4.22 21.04 12.90
N SER A 281 -5.33 21.28 12.18
CA SER A 281 -6.62 21.63 12.74
C SER A 281 -7.62 20.52 12.46
N ASP A 282 -8.01 19.81 13.52
CA ASP A 282 -8.94 18.67 13.48
C ASP A 282 -10.36 19.05 13.01
N SER A 283 -10.67 20.34 12.91
CA SER A 283 -11.96 20.87 12.45
C SER A 283 -11.92 21.46 11.04
N SER A 284 -10.82 21.30 10.30
CA SER A 284 -10.60 21.93 8.99
C SER A 284 -11.19 21.18 7.79
N TRP A 285 -12.04 20.18 8.03
CA TRP A 285 -12.74 19.46 6.97
C TRP A 285 -13.68 20.40 6.20
N ARG A 286 -13.44 20.50 4.90
CA ARG A 286 -14.34 21.23 3.99
C ARG A 286 -14.81 20.33 2.87
N ARG A 287 -16.09 20.43 2.54
CA ARG A 287 -16.64 19.79 1.35
C ARG A 287 -16.16 20.59 0.14
N HIS A 288 -15.30 19.98 -0.66
CA HIS A 288 -14.69 20.65 -1.81
C HIS A 288 -15.43 20.31 -3.11
N LEU A 289 -15.94 19.09 -3.23
CA LEU A 289 -16.37 18.61 -4.54
C LEU A 289 -17.54 17.62 -4.46
N GLN A 290 -18.56 17.89 -5.26
CA GLN A 290 -19.55 16.90 -5.69
C GLN A 290 -19.49 16.85 -7.21
N VAL A 291 -19.07 15.72 -7.78
CA VAL A 291 -18.97 15.55 -9.23
C VAL A 291 -19.86 14.41 -9.68
N SER A 292 -20.72 14.72 -10.65
CA SER A 292 -21.44 13.70 -11.40
C SER A 292 -20.44 12.98 -12.30
N MET A 293 -20.28 11.69 -12.07
CA MET A 293 -19.43 10.83 -12.87
C MET A 293 -20.16 10.49 -14.16
N SER A 294 -19.51 10.66 -15.30
CA SER A 294 -20.01 10.12 -16.56
C SER A 294 -20.08 8.59 -16.43
N SER A 295 -21.29 8.02 -16.64
CA SER A 295 -21.58 6.57 -16.70
C SER A 295 -20.44 5.79 -17.37
N PRO A 296 -19.92 4.70 -16.77
CA PRO A 296 -20.70 3.65 -16.09
C PRO A 296 -20.56 3.54 -14.57
N LEU A 297 -19.65 4.29 -13.93
CA LEU A 297 -19.33 4.11 -12.52
C LEU A 297 -20.47 4.61 -11.62
N ARG A 298 -21.12 3.70 -10.89
CA ARG A 298 -22.28 4.01 -10.02
C ARG A 298 -21.93 3.97 -8.54
N SER A 299 -21.00 3.12 -8.17
CA SER A 299 -20.49 2.97 -6.81
C SER A 299 -18.99 2.69 -6.86
N ALA A 300 -18.28 2.88 -5.76
CA ALA A 300 -16.90 2.46 -5.62
C ALA A 300 -16.78 1.49 -4.45
N CYS A 301 -16.10 0.36 -4.64
CA CYS A 301 -15.73 -0.57 -3.57
C CYS A 301 -14.25 -0.50 -3.20
N TRP A 302 -13.44 0.15 -4.02
CA TRP A 302 -12.01 0.36 -3.76
C TRP A 302 -11.52 1.65 -4.45
N ALA A 303 -10.53 2.30 -3.83
CA ALA A 303 -9.86 3.46 -4.40
C ALA A 303 -8.40 3.59 -3.95
N VAL A 304 -7.54 4.11 -4.83
CA VAL A 304 -6.15 4.47 -4.49
C VAL A 304 -5.65 5.64 -5.32
N ASN A 305 -4.68 6.38 -4.78
CA ASN A 305 -3.98 7.41 -5.55
C ASN A 305 -3.03 6.83 -6.59
N ALA A 306 -3.05 7.45 -7.78
CA ALA A 306 -2.25 7.11 -8.95
C ALA A 306 -1.29 8.26 -9.31
N SER A 307 -0.54 8.73 -8.32
CA SER A 307 0.27 9.97 -8.36
C SER A 307 1.31 10.05 -9.49
N ASP A 308 1.57 8.93 -10.16
CA ASP A 308 2.55 8.77 -11.21
C ASP A 308 2.01 9.07 -12.62
N VAL A 309 0.69 9.02 -12.78
CA VAL A 309 0.01 9.31 -14.05
C VAL A 309 -0.31 10.81 -14.15
N GLY A 310 -0.36 11.49 -13.01
CA GLY A 310 -0.62 12.92 -12.89
C GLY A 310 -0.82 13.29 -11.42
N LYS A 311 -0.78 14.59 -11.13
CA LYS A 311 -1.22 15.09 -9.82
C LYS A 311 -2.73 14.87 -9.71
N ASP A 312 -3.18 14.45 -8.53
CA ASP A 312 -4.61 14.26 -8.22
C ASP A 312 -5.35 13.25 -9.12
N VAL A 313 -4.65 12.22 -9.59
CA VAL A 313 -5.27 11.08 -10.28
C VAL A 313 -5.56 9.97 -9.29
N ILE A 314 -6.75 9.37 -9.37
CA ILE A 314 -7.19 8.23 -8.56
C ILE A 314 -7.65 7.06 -9.42
N LEU A 315 -7.41 5.84 -8.96
CA LEU A 315 -8.09 4.64 -9.45
C LEU A 315 -9.33 4.37 -8.59
N LEU A 316 -10.42 3.98 -9.24
CA LEU A 316 -11.68 3.59 -8.64
C LEU A 316 -12.09 2.24 -9.19
N GLU A 317 -12.57 1.34 -8.34
CA GLU A 317 -13.21 0.10 -8.76
C GLU A 317 -14.70 0.14 -8.44
N ASP A 318 -15.54 -0.14 -9.43
CA ASP A 318 -16.94 -0.49 -9.25
C ASP A 318 -17.06 -2.01 -9.36
N GLY A 319 -17.12 -2.69 -8.20
CA GLY A 319 -17.20 -4.15 -8.14
C GLY A 319 -18.52 -4.73 -8.69
N CYS A 320 -19.58 -3.92 -8.77
CA CYS A 320 -20.85 -4.36 -9.37
C CYS A 320 -20.81 -4.29 -10.89
N ALA A 321 -20.17 -3.25 -11.43
CA ALA A 321 -19.99 -3.05 -12.86
C ALA A 321 -18.72 -3.74 -13.41
N GLU A 322 -17.90 -4.33 -12.54
CA GLU A 322 -16.61 -4.95 -12.86
C GLU A 322 -15.72 -3.98 -13.64
N LEU A 323 -15.66 -2.75 -13.15
CA LEU A 323 -15.03 -1.65 -13.87
C LEU A 323 -13.96 -1.00 -13.01
N VAL A 324 -12.76 -0.84 -13.58
CA VAL A 324 -11.75 0.05 -13.01
C VAL A 324 -11.64 1.32 -13.83
N VAL A 325 -11.74 2.46 -13.15
CA VAL A 325 -11.70 3.79 -13.74
C VAL A 325 -10.50 4.56 -13.21
N LEU A 326 -9.75 5.15 -14.13
CA LEU A 326 -8.73 6.14 -13.84
C LEU A 326 -9.35 7.54 -13.99
N TYR A 327 -9.39 8.27 -12.90
CA TYR A 327 -10.08 9.56 -12.82
C TYR A 327 -9.13 10.69 -12.44
N ASP A 328 -9.18 11.78 -13.20
CA ASP A 328 -8.43 13.01 -12.93
C ASP A 328 -9.32 13.97 -12.12
N LEU A 329 -8.96 14.20 -10.86
CA LEU A 329 -9.73 15.09 -9.97
C LEU A 329 -9.59 16.57 -10.35
N ALA A 330 -8.46 16.97 -10.93
CA ALA A 330 -8.22 18.36 -11.32
C ALA A 330 -9.05 18.73 -12.55
N GLU A 331 -9.02 17.86 -13.57
CA GLU A 331 -9.74 18.03 -14.83
C GLU A 331 -11.19 17.52 -14.77
N ARG A 332 -11.55 16.81 -13.69
CA ARG A 332 -12.87 16.22 -13.44
C ARG A 332 -13.36 15.33 -14.56
N LYS A 333 -12.46 14.49 -15.09
CA LYS A 333 -12.75 13.61 -16.22
C LYS A 333 -12.21 12.21 -16.01
N VAL A 334 -12.92 11.25 -16.59
CA VAL A 334 -12.40 9.90 -16.75
C VAL A 334 -11.27 9.97 -17.77
N LEU A 335 -10.06 9.63 -17.33
CA LEU A 335 -8.92 9.46 -18.25
C LEU A 335 -9.01 8.12 -18.96
N LYS A 336 -9.49 7.10 -18.24
CA LYS A 336 -9.55 5.74 -18.75
C LYS A 336 -10.53 4.86 -17.98
N GLN A 337 -11.09 3.88 -18.66
CA GLN A 337 -11.96 2.86 -18.08
C GLN A 337 -11.57 1.49 -18.62
N VAL A 338 -11.63 0.45 -17.78
CA VAL A 338 -11.35 -0.94 -18.18
C VAL A 338 -12.28 -1.91 -17.47
N GLU A 339 -12.88 -2.79 -18.25
CA GLU A 339 -13.70 -3.91 -17.76
C GLU A 339 -12.79 -5.04 -17.24
N LEU A 340 -13.05 -5.46 -16.01
CA LEU A 340 -12.51 -6.66 -15.40
C LEU A 340 -13.33 -7.86 -15.90
N LYS A 341 -12.68 -8.96 -16.27
CA LYS A 341 -13.38 -10.19 -16.63
C LYS A 341 -13.55 -11.04 -15.39
N ARG A 342 -14.79 -11.42 -15.07
CA ARG A 342 -15.26 -12.23 -13.92
C ARG A 342 -14.47 -13.47 -13.49
N SER A 343 -13.49 -13.94 -14.26
CA SER A 343 -12.62 -15.04 -13.86
C SER A 343 -11.55 -14.64 -12.83
N ASP A 344 -11.40 -13.34 -12.54
CA ASP A 344 -10.29 -12.80 -11.76
C ASP A 344 -10.72 -12.30 -10.37
N THR A 345 -11.20 -13.20 -9.49
CA THR A 345 -10.78 -13.32 -8.06
C THR A 345 -11.08 -12.15 -7.10
N ARG A 346 -11.06 -12.37 -5.77
CA ARG A 346 -11.14 -11.26 -4.80
C ARG A 346 -9.82 -10.49 -4.84
N LEU A 347 -9.79 -9.38 -5.58
CA LEU A 347 -8.58 -8.63 -5.86
C LEU A 347 -8.17 -7.78 -4.66
N ALA A 348 -7.05 -8.14 -4.02
CA ALA A 348 -6.33 -7.21 -3.17
C ALA A 348 -5.42 -6.37 -4.06
N TYR A 349 -5.79 -5.10 -4.24
CA TYR A 349 -5.06 -4.16 -5.09
C TYR A 349 -3.99 -3.43 -4.29
N PHE A 350 -2.76 -3.50 -4.77
CA PHE A 350 -1.66 -2.69 -4.25
C PHE A 350 -0.96 -1.96 -5.39
N VAL A 351 -0.36 -0.82 -5.08
CA VAL A 351 0.49 -0.10 -6.03
C VAL A 351 1.94 -0.15 -5.57
N LEU A 352 2.86 -0.41 -6.50
CA LEU A 352 4.28 -0.55 -6.20
C LEU A 352 5.13 -0.02 -7.35
N ARG A 353 6.30 0.51 -7.03
CA ARG A 353 7.38 0.70 -8.00
C ARG A 353 8.43 -0.36 -7.78
N ASP A 354 8.93 -0.98 -8.84
CA ASP A 354 10.09 -1.84 -8.72
C ASP A 354 11.27 -1.07 -8.09
N SER A 355 11.99 -1.76 -7.22
CA SER A 355 13.19 -1.21 -6.60
C SER A 355 14.32 -2.24 -6.63
N LEU A 356 15.46 -1.81 -7.15
CA LEU A 356 16.71 -2.56 -7.11
C LEU A 356 17.58 -2.18 -5.90
N GLU A 357 17.06 -1.32 -5.01
CA GLU A 357 17.76 -0.94 -3.79
C GLU A 357 18.11 -2.19 -2.96
N ARG A 358 19.29 -2.14 -2.34
CA ARG A 358 19.78 -3.24 -1.51
C ARG A 358 19.30 -3.04 -0.10
N HIS A 359 18.80 -4.10 0.50
CA HIS A 359 18.38 -4.10 1.89
C HIS A 359 19.17 -5.16 2.66
N GLY A 360 19.93 -4.73 3.66
CA GLY A 360 20.81 -5.62 4.43
C GLY A 360 20.06 -6.73 5.16
N PHE A 361 18.77 -6.55 5.46
CA PHE A 361 17.94 -7.58 6.10
C PHE A 361 17.68 -8.81 5.22
N PHE A 362 17.92 -8.75 3.90
CA PHE A 362 17.88 -9.95 3.05
C PHE A 362 19.14 -10.80 3.18
N ASP A 363 20.25 -10.22 3.68
CA ASP A 363 21.54 -10.89 3.80
C ASP A 363 21.73 -11.52 5.20
N VAL A 364 20.82 -11.24 6.14
CA VAL A 364 20.85 -11.82 7.48
C VAL A 364 20.23 -13.22 7.44
N PRO A 365 20.98 -14.30 7.72
CA PRO A 365 20.40 -15.62 7.86
C PRO A 365 19.52 -15.62 9.12
N LEU A 366 18.22 -15.72 8.92
CA LEU A 366 17.30 -15.93 10.03
C LEU A 366 17.40 -17.37 10.54
N SER A 367 17.21 -17.51 11.85
CA SER A 367 17.24 -18.75 12.60
C SER A 367 16.56 -19.90 11.84
N PRO A 368 17.17 -21.10 11.79
CA PRO A 368 16.68 -22.22 10.99
C PRO A 368 15.42 -22.86 11.60
N THR A 369 14.28 -22.20 11.49
CA THR A 369 12.96 -22.75 11.80
C THR A 369 11.88 -22.11 10.93
N SER A 370 11.97 -22.25 9.60
CA SER A 370 10.88 -21.76 8.73
C SER A 370 10.75 -22.43 7.36
N PHE A 371 11.38 -23.58 7.11
CA PHE A 371 11.07 -24.43 5.95
C PHE A 371 11.38 -25.91 6.24
N GLN A 372 10.53 -26.56 7.03
CA GLN A 372 10.31 -28.01 6.93
C GLN A 372 8.80 -28.24 6.96
N GLY A 373 8.26 -28.74 5.85
CA GLY A 373 6.84 -28.97 5.62
C GLY A 373 6.56 -28.91 4.13
#